data_AF-A0AAQ0Q7B3-F1
#
_entry.id   AF-A0AAQ0Q7B3-F1
#
_cell.length_a   1.000
_cell.length_b   1.000
_cell.length_c   1.000
_cell.angle_alpha   90.00
_cell.angle_beta   90.00
_cell.angle_gamma   90.00
#
_symmetry.space_group_name_H-M   'P 1'
#
loop_
_entity.id
_entity.type
_entity.pdbx_description
1 polymer ?
#
loop_
_entity_poly.entity_id
_entity_poly.type
_entity_poly.pdbx_seq_one_letter_code
_entity_poly.pdbx_strand_id
1 'polypeptide(L)' 'MNPIDELTYNIVKELQEKRIVEHREPINVSLYDILRVFNEKVKQSLNGFIENGTMSWHSNLNGIPMFKINNLTK' A
#
# COMPACT_ATOMS: atom_id res chain seq x y z
N MET A 1 -6.82 17.99 1.04
CA MET A 1 -7.17 16.57 0.81
C MET A 1 -6.43 15.74 1.87
N ASN A 2 -7.04 14.73 2.50
CA ASN A 2 -6.31 13.89 3.46
C ASN A 2 -5.29 13.03 2.66
N PRO A 3 -4.07 12.76 3.18
CA PRO A 3 -3.13 11.83 2.56
C PRO A 3 -3.73 10.51 2.04
N ILE A 4 -4.74 9.96 2.74
CA ILE A 4 -5.43 8.74 2.30
C ILE A 4 -6.28 8.97 1.04
N ASP A 5 -6.97 10.12 0.96
CA ASP A 5 -7.76 10.50 -0.21
C ASP A 5 -6.86 10.66 -1.43
N GLU A 6 -5.68 11.27 -1.25
CA GLU A 6 -4.68 11.47 -2.30
C GLU A 6 -4.09 10.16 -2.80
N LEU A 7 -3.72 9.26 -1.89
CA LEU A 7 -3.26 7.92 -2.25
C LEU A 7 -4.32 7.17 -3.04
N THR A 8 -5.58 7.22 -2.59
CA THR A 8 -6.70 6.53 -3.25
C THR A 8 -6.95 7.08 -4.65
N TYR A 9 -6.97 8.42 -4.80
CA TYR A 9 -7.12 9.08 -6.09
C TYR A 9 -6.00 8.68 -7.05
N ASN A 10 -4.75 8.70 -6.59
CA ASN A 10 -3.60 8.34 -7.42
C ASN A 10 -3.65 6.87 -7.86
N ILE A 11 -4.05 5.94 -6.99
CA ILE A 11 -4.24 4.52 -7.36
C ILE A 11 -5.31 4.38 -8.44
N VAL A 12 -6.47 5.03 -8.26
CA VAL A 12 -7.55 4.99 -9.25
C VAL A 12 -7.05 5.53 -10.58
N LYS A 13 -6.40 6.70 -10.57
CA LYS A 13 -5.85 7.34 -11.78
C LYS A 13 -4.85 6.44 -12.50
N GLU A 14 -3.87 5.86 -11.79
CA GLU A 14 -2.87 4.95 -12.36
C GLU A 14 -3.52 3.72 -13.03
N LEU A 15 -4.52 3.11 -12.36
CA LEU A 15 -5.25 1.96 -12.88
C LEU A 15 -6.11 2.33 -14.11
N GLN A 16 -6.71 3.52 -14.10
CA GLN A 16 -7.45 4.04 -15.24
C GLN A 16 -6.52 4.29 -16.43
N GLU A 17 -5.44 5.03 -16.26
CA GLU A 17 -4.47 5.28 -17.32
C GLU A 17 -3.96 3.98 -17.96
N LYS A 18 -3.67 2.97 -17.14
CA LYS A 18 -3.26 1.65 -17.61
C LYS A 18 -4.29 0.99 -18.52
N ARG A 19 -5.58 0.95 -18.14
CA ARG A 19 -6.57 0.30 -19.03
C ARG A 19 -7.01 1.16 -20.22
N ILE A 20 -6.86 2.50 -20.19
CA ILE A 20 -7.00 3.32 -21.41
C ILE A 20 -5.96 2.85 -22.45
N VAL A 21 -4.72 2.67 -22.00
CA VAL A 21 -3.62 2.24 -22.87
C VAL A 21 -3.86 0.81 -23.39
N GLU A 22 -4.32 -0.10 -22.54
CA GLU A 22 -4.51 -1.51 -22.88
C GLU A 22 -5.80 -1.79 -23.70
N HIS A 23 -6.90 -1.07 -23.44
CA HIS A 23 -8.23 -1.44 -23.91
C HIS A 23 -9.03 -0.34 -24.62
N ARG A 24 -8.55 0.93 -24.64
CA ARG A 24 -9.21 2.08 -25.32
C ARG A 24 -10.68 2.32 -24.91
N GLU A 25 -11.08 1.94 -23.71
CA GLU A 25 -12.44 2.10 -23.18
C GLU A 25 -12.44 2.84 -21.83
N PRO A 26 -13.56 3.49 -21.42
CA PRO A 26 -13.67 4.14 -20.11
C PRO A 26 -13.45 3.12 -18.98
N ILE A 27 -12.43 3.38 -18.15
CA ILE A 27 -11.89 2.38 -17.23
C ILE A 27 -12.66 2.39 -15.92
N ASN A 28 -13.67 1.53 -15.85
CA ASN A 28 -14.21 1.11 -14.57
C ASN A 28 -13.14 0.30 -13.82
N VAL A 29 -12.53 0.90 -12.80
CA VAL A 29 -11.64 0.19 -11.87
C VAL A 29 -12.48 -0.49 -10.79
N SER A 30 -12.15 -1.74 -10.46
CA SER A 30 -12.86 -2.42 -9.37
C SER A 30 -12.27 -2.03 -8.02
N LEU A 31 -13.08 -2.06 -6.96
CA LEU A 31 -12.59 -1.89 -5.59
C LEU A 31 -11.51 -2.94 -5.25
N TYR A 32 -11.63 -4.14 -5.81
CA TYR A 32 -10.63 -5.20 -5.65
C TYR A 32 -9.26 -4.78 -6.19
N ASP A 33 -9.21 -4.20 -7.40
CA ASP A 33 -7.96 -3.73 -8.00
C ASP A 33 -7.32 -2.59 -7.18
N ILE A 34 -8.15 -1.67 -6.70
CA ILE A 34 -7.72 -0.54 -5.86
C ILE A 34 -7.10 -1.09 -4.56
N LEU A 35 -7.79 -1.99 -3.87
CA LEU A 35 -7.31 -2.59 -2.62
C LEU A 35 -6.04 -3.42 -2.82
N ARG A 36 -5.90 -4.12 -3.96
CA ARG A 36 -4.68 -4.85 -4.29
C ARG A 36 -3.47 -3.92 -4.36
N VAL A 37 -3.56 -2.84 -5.14
CA VAL A 37 -2.46 -1.86 -5.28
C VAL A 37 -2.20 -1.15 -3.96
N PHE A 38 -3.25 -0.81 -3.21
CA PHE A 38 -3.12 -0.19 -1.89
C PHE A 38 -2.32 -1.09 -0.93
N ASN A 39 -2.65 -2.37 -0.85
CA ASN A 39 -1.95 -3.34 -0.02
C ASN A 39 -0.49 -3.51 -0.42
N GLU A 40 -0.18 -3.50 -1.72
CA GLU A 40 1.19 -3.55 -2.23
C GLU A 40 2.00 -2.32 -1.78
N LYS A 41 1.45 -1.10 -1.93
CA LYS A 41 2.10 0.14 -1.48
C LYS A 41 2.27 0.17 0.05
N VAL A 42 1.27 -0.28 0.81
CA VAL A 42 1.38 -0.40 2.28
C VAL A 42 2.48 -1.36 2.68
N LYS A 43 2.58 -2.54 2.03
CA LYS A 43 3.64 -3.52 2.30
C LYS A 43 5.03 -2.94 2.01
N GLN A 44 5.19 -2.20 0.92
CA GLN A 44 6.45 -1.51 0.59
C GLN A 44 6.82 -0.48 1.66
N SER A 45 5.87 0.36 2.09
CA SER A 45 6.10 1.34 3.17
C SER A 45 6.50 0.68 4.48
N LEU A 46 5.80 -0.40 4.87
CA LEU A 46 6.11 -1.14 6.10
C LEU A 46 7.52 -1.74 6.06
N ASN A 47 7.91 -2.33 4.93
CA ASN A 47 9.28 -2.83 4.75
C ASN A 47 10.32 -1.70 4.83
N GLY A 48 10.05 -0.54 4.23
CA GLY A 48 10.92 0.63 4.35
C GLY A 48 11.10 1.11 5.80
N PHE A 49 10.04 1.04 6.62
CA PHE A 49 10.13 1.34 8.06
C PHE A 49 10.94 0.31 8.85
N ILE A 50 11.03 -0.93 8.37
CA ILE A 50 11.87 -1.94 9.00
C ILE A 50 13.33 -1.73 8.63
N GLU A 51 13.61 -1.48 7.35
CA GLU A 51 14.95 -1.22 6.85
C GLU A 51 15.57 0.03 7.49
N ASN A 52 14.76 1.07 7.74
CA ASN A 52 15.23 2.29 8.38
C ASN A 52 15.29 2.20 9.92
N GLY A 53 14.97 1.05 10.51
CA GLY A 53 15.01 0.81 11.96
C GLY A 53 13.86 1.43 12.77
N THR A 54 12.85 2.03 12.14
CA THR A 54 11.69 2.63 12.82
C THR A 54 10.68 1.56 13.27
N MET A 55 10.63 0.41 12.60
CA MET A 55 9.77 -0.72 12.92
C MET A 55 10.56 -2.03 12.96
N SER A 56 9.98 -3.06 13.57
CA SER A 56 10.51 -4.42 13.59
C SER A 56 9.45 -5.47 13.25
N TRP A 57 9.89 -6.53 12.59
CA TRP A 57 9.11 -7.74 12.36
C TRP A 57 9.18 -8.68 13.56
N HIS A 58 8.03 -9.24 13.91
CA HIS A 58 7.95 -10.42 14.77
C HIS A 58 6.77 -11.28 14.31
N SER A 59 6.78 -12.55 14.68
CA SER A 59 5.66 -13.44 14.41
C SER A 59 4.87 -13.68 15.68
N ASN A 60 3.54 -13.73 15.58
CA ASN A 60 2.74 -14.25 16.67
C ASN A 60 2.90 -15.78 16.78
N LEU A 61 2.25 -16.39 17.78
CA LEU A 61 2.31 -17.85 18.02
C LEU A 61 1.85 -18.70 16.82
N ASN A 62 1.03 -18.12 15.93
CA ASN A 62 0.53 -18.78 14.72
C ASN A 62 1.42 -18.53 13.49
N GLY A 63 2.58 -17.90 13.66
CA GLY A 63 3.50 -17.57 12.55
C GLY A 63 3.05 -16.39 11.69
N ILE A 64 2.01 -15.66 12.08
CA ILE A 64 1.52 -14.49 11.32
C ILE A 64 2.49 -13.32 11.54
N PRO A 65 2.98 -12.69 10.46
CA PRO A 65 3.86 -11.54 10.57
C PRO A 65 3.13 -10.33 11.19
N MET A 66 3.74 -9.75 12.23
CA MET A 66 3.26 -8.60 12.99
C MET A 66 4.32 -7.50 13.02
N PHE A 67 3.89 -6.24 13.03
CA PHE A 67 4.77 -5.08 13.06
C PHE A 67 4.74 -4.42 14.44
N LYS A 68 5.92 -4.01 14.93
CA LYS A 68 6.04 -3.20 16.15
C LYS A 68 6.83 -1.94 15.83
N ILE A 69 6.34 -0.79 16.30
CA ILE A 69 7.11 0.46 16.25
C ILE A 69 8.25 0.34 17.25
N ASN A 70 9.48 0.61 16.78
CA ASN A 70 10.62 0.73 17.67
C ASN A 70 10.53 2.12 18.30
N ASN A 71 10.43 2.19 19.62
CA ASN A 71 10.52 3.48 20.32
C ASN A 71 11.87 4.09 19.96
N LEU A 72 11.87 5.13 19.13
CA LEU A 72 13.04 5.96 18.88
C LEU A 72 13.33 6.73 20.17
N THR A 73 13.95 6.09 21.16
CA THR A 73 14.71 6.82 22.17
C THR A 73 15.85 7.50 21.43
N LYS A 74 15.70 8.81 21.21
CA LYS A 74 16.80 9.71 20.88
C LYS A 74 17.76 9.82 22.07
#